data_AF-A0A7W2FVF1-F1
#
_entry.id   AF-A0A7W2FVF1-F1
#
_cell.length_a   1.000
_cell.length_b   1.000
_cell.length_c   1.000
_cell.angle_alpha   90.00
_cell.angle_beta   90.00
_cell.angle_gamma   90.00
#
_symmetry.space_group_name_H-M   'P 1'
#
loop_
_entity.id
_entity.type
_entity.pdbx_description
1 polymer ?
#
loop_
_entity_poly.entity_id
_entity_poly.type
_entity_poly.pdbx_seq_one_letter_code
_entity_poly.pdbx_strand_id
1 'polypeptide(L)' 'GAEVSDLGILPDDPRSTADALGGIGTRFDLVLSSGAVSMGGKDHIRGALEAAGGTVQGWRVAIKPGKPVMFGQLG' A
#
# COMPACT_ATOMS: atom_id res chain seq x y z
N GLY A 1 -22.70 -3.70 -0.77
CA GLY A 1 -21.84 -2.50 -0.62
C GLY A 1 -20.73 -2.81 0.37
N ALA A 2 -19.75 -1.93 0.53
CA ALA A 2 -18.70 -2.04 1.55
C ALA A 2 -18.82 -0.88 2.54
N GLU A 3 -18.42 -1.09 3.80
CA GLU A 3 -18.19 -0.01 4.76
C GLU A 3 -16.83 0.62 4.45
N VAL A 4 -16.78 1.95 4.39
CA VAL A 4 -15.59 2.68 3.92
C VAL A 4 -15.15 3.66 4.99
N SER A 5 -13.87 3.61 5.36
CA SER A 5 -13.19 4.63 6.15
C SER A 5 -12.11 5.30 5.30
N ASP A 6 -12.17 6.63 5.17
CA ASP A 6 -11.11 7.41 4.54
C ASP A 6 -10.02 7.71 5.59
N LEU A 7 -8.80 7.23 5.33
CA LEU A 7 -7.65 7.41 6.22
C LEU A 7 -6.81 8.66 5.86
N GLY A 8 -7.23 9.43 4.85
CA GLY A 8 -6.59 10.67 4.44
C GLY A 8 -5.31 10.48 3.62
N ILE A 9 -4.53 11.56 3.52
CA ILE A 9 -3.28 11.62 2.73
C ILE A 9 -2.09 11.42 3.67
N LEU A 10 -1.29 10.40 3.39
CA LEU A 10 -0.01 10.19 4.07
C LEU A 10 1.09 11.06 3.48
N PRO A 11 2.04 11.55 4.30
CA PRO A 11 3.24 12.21 3.80
C PRO A 11 4.09 11.23 2.99
N ASP A 12 4.91 11.77 2.08
CA ASP A 12 5.90 11.01 1.30
C ASP A 12 7.11 10.62 2.16
N ASP A 13 6.85 9.86 3.24
CA ASP A 13 7.82 9.39 4.24
C ASP A 13 7.60 7.88 4.51
N PRO A 14 8.64 7.04 4.33
CA PRO A 14 8.53 5.59 4.51
C PRO A 14 8.08 5.16 5.90
N ARG A 15 8.54 5.85 6.94
CA ARG A 15 8.25 5.48 8.34
C ARG A 15 6.80 5.76 8.67
N SER A 16 6.32 6.95 8.34
CA SER A 16 4.92 7.35 8.49
C SER A 16 3.98 6.37 7.78
N THR A 17 4.38 5.88 6.60
CA THR A 17 3.60 4.89 5.85
C THR A 17 3.60 3.52 6.53
N ALA A 18 4.75 3.05 7.02
CA ALA A 18 4.86 1.78 7.72
C ALA A 18 4.06 1.78 9.03
N ASP A 19 4.15 2.86 9.82
CA ASP A 19 3.41 3.01 11.08
C ASP A 19 1.89 3.04 10.83
N ALA A 20 1.46 3.75 9.78
CA ALA A 20 0.05 3.78 9.38
C ALA A 20 -0.45 2.38 8.98
N LEU A 21 0.31 1.64 8.16
CA LEU A 21 -0.02 0.28 7.75
C LEU A 21 -0.05 -0.68 8.94
N GLY A 22 0.96 -0.65 9.81
CA GLY A 22 1.02 -1.48 11.01
C GLY A 22 -0.16 -1.23 11.96
N GLY A 23 -0.62 0.03 12.05
CA GLY A 23 -1.78 0.38 12.85
C GLY A 23 -3.12 -0.12 12.29
N ILE A 24 -3.23 -0.45 11.01
CA ILE A 24 -4.51 -0.80 10.35
C ILE A 24 -4.67 -2.27 9.96
N GLY A 25 -3.61 -3.09 10.02
CA GLY A 25 -3.62 -4.46 9.48
C GLY A 25 -4.76 -5.36 10.00
N THR A 26 -5.18 -5.19 11.25
CA THR A 26 -6.27 -5.98 11.85
C THR A 26 -7.63 -5.29 11.86
N ARG A 27 -7.73 -4.07 11.31
CA ARG A 27 -8.93 -3.22 11.37
C ARG A 27 -9.76 -3.24 10.09
N PHE A 28 -9.18 -3.67 8.97
CA PHE A 28 -9.83 -3.64 7.66
C PHE A 28 -9.59 -4.94 6.89
N ASP A 29 -10.63 -5.39 6.19
CA ASP A 29 -10.53 -6.54 5.28
C ASP A 29 -9.81 -6.19 3.97
N LEU A 30 -9.82 -4.91 3.57
CA LEU A 30 -9.17 -4.41 2.36
C LEU A 30 -8.63 -2.99 2.60
N VAL A 31 -7.35 -2.81 2.32
CA VAL A 31 -6.70 -1.49 2.29
C VAL A 31 -6.43 -1.13 0.83
N LEU A 32 -6.95 0.02 0.40
CA LEU A 32 -6.70 0.56 -0.93
C LEU A 32 -5.92 1.87 -0.81
N SER A 33 -4.71 1.90 -1.39
CA SER A 33 -3.90 3.11 -1.51
C SER A 33 -3.85 3.58 -2.96
N SER A 34 -3.92 4.90 -3.16
CA SER A 34 -3.63 5.52 -4.45
C SER A 34 -2.32 6.31 -4.41
N GLY A 35 -1.46 6.16 -5.42
CA GLY A 35 -0.15 6.80 -5.46
C GLY A 35 0.99 5.88 -4.98
N ALA A 36 2.22 6.38 -4.95
CA ALA A 36 3.42 5.71 -4.42
C ALA A 36 3.78 4.32 -5.02
N VAL A 37 3.36 4.05 -6.27
CA VAL A 37 3.71 2.85 -7.07
C VAL A 37 4.33 3.21 -8.44
N SER A 38 5.13 4.28 -8.47
CA SER A 38 5.78 4.81 -9.68
C SER A 38 7.26 4.42 -9.77
N MET A 39 7.77 4.28 -11.00
CA MET A 39 9.17 3.92 -11.31
C MET A 39 10.25 4.90 -10.78
N GLY A 40 9.88 6.00 -10.12
CA GLY A 40 10.83 6.91 -9.48
C GLY A 40 11.23 6.39 -8.11
N GLY A 41 12.42 6.73 -7.60
CA GLY A 41 12.99 6.22 -6.34
C GLY A 41 12.24 6.54 -5.03
N LYS A 42 10.93 6.80 -5.10
CA LYS A 42 10.01 7.08 -3.99
C LYS A 42 8.90 6.03 -3.86
N ASP A 43 9.13 4.81 -4.33
CA ASP A 43 8.22 3.68 -4.10
C ASP A 43 8.35 3.17 -2.66
N HIS A 44 7.83 3.97 -1.74
CA HIS A 44 7.88 3.72 -0.30
C HIS A 44 6.86 2.69 0.16
N ILE A 45 5.77 2.49 -0.60
CA ILE A 45 4.67 1.61 -0.22
C ILE A 45 5.11 0.15 -0.10
N ARG A 46 5.98 -0.33 -0.98
CA ARG A 46 6.50 -1.69 -0.90
C ARG A 46 7.31 -1.89 0.38
N GLY A 47 8.30 -1.04 0.60
CA GLY A 47 9.16 -1.14 1.78
C GLY A 47 8.38 -0.91 3.08
N ALA A 48 7.38 -0.03 3.06
CA ALA A 48 6.51 0.20 4.21
C ALA A 48 5.59 -1.00 4.52
N LEU A 49 5.05 -1.67 3.49
CA LEU A 49 4.28 -2.89 3.66
C LEU A 49 5.15 -4.00 4.28
N GLU A 50 6.34 -4.21 3.73
CA GLU A 50 7.30 -5.19 4.26
C GLU A 50 7.71 -4.85 5.72
N ALA A 51 7.96 -3.56 6.01
CA ALA A 51 8.29 -3.09 7.37
C ALA A 51 7.14 -3.22 8.36
N ALA A 52 5.88 -3.13 7.89
CA ALA A 52 4.68 -3.38 8.69
C ALA A 52 4.41 -4.89 8.90
N GLY A 53 5.29 -5.77 8.44
CA GLY A 53 5.14 -7.23 8.55
C GLY A 53 4.25 -7.85 7.47
N GLY A 54 3.87 -7.08 6.45
CA GLY A 54 3.13 -7.56 5.30
C GLY A 54 4.01 -8.24 4.24
N THR A 55 3.35 -8.81 3.23
CA THR A 55 3.99 -9.50 2.11
C THR A 55 3.45 -9.00 0.78
N VAL A 56 4.35 -8.80 -0.19
CA VAL A 56 3.96 -8.50 -1.58
C VAL A 56 3.72 -9.80 -2.33
N GLN A 57 2.53 -9.94 -2.93
CA GLN A 57 2.16 -11.13 -3.71
C GLN A 57 2.26 -10.88 -5.22
N GLY A 58 2.03 -9.65 -5.67
CA GLY A 58 2.18 -9.29 -7.06
C GLY A 58 2.51 -7.81 -7.24
N TRP A 59 3.36 -7.53 -8.21
CA TRP A 59 3.79 -6.20 -8.57
C TRP A 59 4.07 -6.15 -10.07
N ARG A 60 3.72 -5.03 -10.73
CA ARG A 60 3.96 -4.81 -12.16
C ARG A 60 3.25 -5.85 -13.05
N VAL A 61 1.94 -5.95 -12.87
CA VAL A 61 1.09 -6.78 -13.73
C VAL A 61 1.14 -6.26 -15.16
N ALA A 62 1.34 -7.14 -16.13
CA ALA A 62 1.38 -6.80 -17.56
C ALA A 62 -0.04 -6.53 -18.09
N ILE A 63 -0.55 -5.32 -17.87
CA ILE A 63 -1.90 -4.88 -18.30
C ILE A 63 -1.80 -3.56 -19.08
N LYS A 64 -2.69 -3.38 -20.07
CA LYS A 64 -2.80 -2.12 -20.83
C LYS A 64 -4.28 -1.81 -21.15
N PRO A 65 -4.77 -0.57 -20.88
CA PRO A 65 -4.11 0.47 -20.10
C PRO A 65 -4.07 0.11 -18.61
N GLY A 66 -2.97 0.39 -17.93
CA GLY A 66 -2.84 0.16 -16.50
C GLY A 66 -1.51 0.69 -15.97
N LYS A 67 -1.55 1.55 -14.95
CA LYS A 67 -0.35 1.88 -14.16
C LYS A 67 0.12 0.63 -13.42
N PRO A 68 1.37 0.58 -12.92
CA PRO A 68 1.82 -0.52 -12.07
C PRO A 68 0.84 -0.71 -10.91
N VAL A 69 0.36 -1.94 -10.73
CA VAL A 69 -0.43 -2.35 -9.57
C VAL A 69 0.47 -3.20 -8.67
N MET A 70 0.34 -3.00 -7.36
CA MET A 70 0.91 -3.86 -6.33
C MET A 70 -0.24 -4.40 -5.48
N PHE A 71 -0.17 -5.67 -5.11
CA PHE A 71 -1.08 -6.28 -4.14
C PHE A 71 -0.32 -7.27 -3.26
N GLY A 72 -0.86 -7.51 -2.07
CA GLY A 72 -0.21 -8.26 -1.03
C GLY A 72 -1.12 -8.47 0.17
N GLN A 73 -0.55 -9.00 1.25
CA GLN A 73 -1.22 -9.18 2.53
C GLN A 73 -0.57 -8.31 3.58
N LEU A 74 -1.36 -7.68 4.43
CA LEU A 74 -0.91 -6.87 5.56
C LEU A 74 -1.38 -7.56 6.83
N GLY A 75 -0.47 -8.22 7.55
CA GLY A 75 -0.76 -8.93 8.81
C GLY A 75 -1.77 -10.05 8.64
#